data_AF-A0AAN8WQB0-F1
#
_entry.id   AF-A0AAN8WQB0-F1
#
_cell.length_a   1.000
_cell.length_b   1.000
_cell.length_c   1.000
_cell.angle_alpha   90.00
_cell.angle_beta   90.00
_cell.angle_gamma   90.00
#
_symmetry.space_group_name_H-M   'P 1'
#
loop_
_entity.id
_entity.type
_entity.pdbx_description
1 polymer ?
#
loop_
_entity_poly.entity_id
_entity_poly.type
_entity_poly.pdbx_seq_one_letter_code
_entity_poly.pdbx_strand_id
1 'polypeptide(L)'
;MTDSQLKSAIEGVVIKWVHQVEEVLMQDTDDLASQDHFPKPLEEITFWNKRKENFTHISNQLKDKKVRMMSNILEITESAYYPAFTKMVADVAMAVHESRDIMIHLSPLKPLLEGLEAGEFQESTPLIPPLVHCICLLWAACPAYRKPDRIVTLFREITNLLISMGRNFIGTVGFQAETTEPLQKINTCVNVLKTFKDSFEEHRAKVDTYFGEGEKVRRWEFHPTHAFARMDQFLGRLANIKEIFDIAKEFLKIEKVEFGGPKGKILGANIAAVYSEFNEAYTAFSINTYDCLDPAETEFTEGHRQFKMKVTELEQRLSLIVRHALQESQSPEAYFKPRQAVIPTVVTVCQKEESHMHPHGSCPNPTFILLFAEAVYECPI
;
A
#
# COMPACT_ATOMS: atom_id res chain seq x y z
N MET A 1 -34.52 -5.70 53.90
CA MET A 1 -34.89 -5.68 52.47
C MET A 1 -36.09 -6.58 52.31
N THR A 2 -37.15 -6.09 51.67
CA THR A 2 -38.26 -6.96 51.23
C THR A 2 -37.84 -7.76 50.00
N ASP A 3 -38.47 -8.91 49.74
CA ASP A 3 -38.16 -9.75 48.57
C ASP A 3 -38.29 -8.98 47.24
N SER A 4 -39.21 -8.02 47.18
CA SER A 4 -39.36 -7.09 46.04
C SER A 4 -38.19 -6.11 45.88
N GLN A 5 -37.61 -5.61 46.98
CA GLN A 5 -36.43 -4.74 46.92
C GLN A 5 -35.18 -5.50 46.47
N LEU A 6 -35.03 -6.76 46.91
CA LEU A 6 -33.94 -7.63 46.46
C LEU A 6 -34.05 -7.94 44.97
N LYS A 7 -35.24 -8.31 44.49
CA LYS A 7 -35.49 -8.53 43.06
C LYS A 7 -35.13 -7.32 42.22
N SER A 8 -35.65 -6.14 42.57
CA SER A 8 -35.39 -4.89 41.83
C SER A 8 -33.90 -4.51 41.82
N ALA A 9 -33.19 -4.70 42.94
CA ALA A 9 -31.75 -4.46 42.99
C ALA A 9 -30.96 -5.40 42.06
N ILE A 10 -31.33 -6.69 42.02
CA ILE A 10 -30.71 -7.67 41.11
C ILE A 10 -30.98 -7.29 39.65
N GLU A 11 -32.23 -6.95 39.30
CA GLU A 11 -32.60 -6.51 37.95
C GLU A 11 -31.77 -5.29 37.50
N GLY A 12 -31.63 -4.28 38.37
CA GLY A 12 -30.82 -3.10 38.09
C GLY A 12 -29.33 -3.41 37.83
N VAL A 13 -28.77 -4.43 38.50
CA VAL A 13 -27.40 -4.89 38.26
C VAL A 13 -27.30 -5.65 36.93
N VAL A 14 -28.25 -6.53 36.63
CA VAL A 14 -28.28 -7.29 35.37
C VAL A 14 -28.38 -6.39 34.15
N ILE A 15 -29.22 -5.35 34.19
CA ILE A 15 -29.33 -4.39 33.08
C ILE A 15 -27.98 -3.77 32.76
N LYS A 16 -27.23 -3.36 33.80
CA LYS A 16 -25.88 -2.79 33.63
C LYS A 16 -24.90 -3.80 33.05
N TRP A 17 -24.94 -5.04 33.52
CA TRP A 17 -24.07 -6.11 33.01
C TRP A 17 -24.35 -6.42 31.54
N VAL A 18 -25.62 -6.52 31.15
CA VAL A 18 -26.02 -6.75 29.76
C VAL A 18 -25.44 -5.65 28.87
N HIS A 19 -25.61 -4.39 29.25
CA HIS A 19 -25.09 -3.26 28.48
C HIS A 19 -23.55 -3.30 28.35
N GLN A 20 -22.83 -3.49 29.46
CA GLN A 20 -21.36 -3.57 29.46
C GLN A 20 -20.84 -4.73 28.62
N VAL A 21 -21.48 -5.90 28.68
CA VAL A 21 -21.08 -7.06 27.89
C VAL A 21 -21.39 -6.85 26.41
N GLU A 22 -22.52 -6.23 26.08
CA GLU A 22 -22.87 -5.87 24.69
C GLU A 22 -21.84 -4.90 24.09
N GLU A 23 -21.39 -3.89 24.83
CA GLU A 23 -20.32 -2.99 24.39
C GLU A 23 -19.03 -3.75 24.05
N VAL A 24 -18.60 -4.69 24.91
CA VAL A 24 -17.41 -5.50 24.66
C VAL A 24 -17.61 -6.47 23.48
N LEU A 25 -18.81 -7.02 23.32
CA LEU A 25 -19.16 -7.88 22.18
C LEU A 25 -19.10 -7.13 20.85
N MET A 26 -19.48 -5.86 20.83
CA MET A 26 -19.51 -5.03 19.62
C MET A 26 -18.14 -4.56 19.12
N GLN A 27 -17.09 -4.64 19.97
CA GLN A 27 -15.72 -4.28 19.55
C GLN A 27 -15.19 -5.19 18.43
N ASP A 28 -14.57 -4.59 17.42
CA ASP A 28 -13.93 -5.28 16.30
C ASP A 28 -12.49 -4.76 16.05
N THR A 29 -11.70 -5.49 15.27
CA THR A 29 -10.35 -5.08 14.86
C THR A 29 -10.36 -3.81 14.02
N ASP A 30 -11.44 -3.53 13.31
CA ASP A 30 -11.60 -2.30 12.53
C ASP A 30 -11.61 -1.04 13.42
N ASP A 31 -12.02 -1.17 14.69
CA ASP A 31 -11.99 -0.07 15.68
C ASP A 31 -10.56 0.36 16.05
N LEU A 32 -9.55 -0.45 15.69
CA LEU A 32 -8.14 -0.08 15.89
C LEU A 32 -7.71 1.00 14.89
N ALA A 33 -8.32 1.08 13.71
CA ALA A 33 -7.91 2.04 12.70
C ALA A 33 -8.38 3.46 13.04
N SER A 34 -7.54 4.45 12.78
CA SER A 34 -7.93 5.87 12.84
C SER A 34 -7.31 6.64 11.68
N GLN A 35 -7.60 7.93 11.55
CA GLN A 35 -7.06 8.75 10.45
C GLN A 35 -5.53 8.74 10.41
N ASP A 36 -4.88 8.73 11.58
CA ASP A 36 -3.42 8.77 11.72
C ASP A 36 -2.81 7.45 12.18
N HIS A 37 -3.65 6.44 12.45
CA HIS A 37 -3.20 5.12 12.89
C HIS A 37 -3.56 4.06 11.87
N PHE A 38 -2.53 3.42 11.32
CA PHE A 38 -2.62 2.31 10.39
C PHE A 38 -2.24 1.02 11.11
N PRO A 39 -3.21 0.22 11.58
CA PRO A 39 -2.91 -0.96 12.38
C PRO A 39 -1.98 -1.93 11.64
N LYS A 40 -1.11 -2.57 12.42
CA LYS A 40 -0.20 -3.63 12.00
C LYS A 40 -0.69 -4.99 12.51
N PRO A 41 -0.29 -6.12 11.89
CA PRO A 41 -0.88 -7.44 12.18
C PRO A 41 -0.62 -7.96 13.59
N LEU A 42 0.43 -7.47 14.28
CA LEU A 42 0.64 -7.78 15.70
C LEU A 42 -0.39 -7.11 16.62
N GLU A 43 -1.03 -6.02 16.19
CA GLU A 43 -2.11 -5.36 16.90
C GLU A 43 -3.40 -6.18 16.85
N GLU A 44 -3.75 -6.77 15.69
CA GLU A 44 -4.85 -7.74 15.58
C GLU A 44 -4.62 -8.95 16.50
N ILE A 45 -3.41 -9.51 16.53
CA ILE A 45 -3.07 -10.62 17.45
C ILE A 45 -3.24 -10.20 18.91
N THR A 46 -2.80 -8.99 19.24
CA THR A 46 -2.95 -8.43 20.59
C THR A 46 -4.43 -8.22 20.95
N PHE A 47 -5.23 -7.72 20.00
CA PHE A 47 -6.68 -7.56 20.16
C PHE A 47 -7.36 -8.90 20.45
N TRP A 48 -7.11 -9.93 19.64
CA TRP A 48 -7.71 -11.26 19.84
C TRP A 48 -7.27 -11.90 21.16
N ASN A 49 -6.01 -11.70 21.57
CA ASN A 49 -5.56 -12.21 22.87
C ASN A 49 -6.27 -11.51 24.04
N LYS A 50 -6.39 -10.18 23.99
CA LYS A 50 -7.14 -9.40 25.00
C LYS A 50 -8.62 -9.79 25.02
N ARG A 51 -9.24 -9.96 23.86
CA ARG A 51 -10.65 -10.39 23.72
C ARG A 51 -10.86 -11.77 24.36
N LYS A 52 -9.96 -12.72 24.10
CA LYS A 52 -9.96 -14.06 24.73
C LYS A 52 -9.84 -13.99 26.25
N GLU A 53 -8.92 -13.19 26.76
CA GLU A 53 -8.70 -13.01 28.20
C GLU A 53 -9.95 -12.37 28.85
N ASN A 54 -10.44 -11.27 28.29
CA ASN A 54 -11.62 -10.55 28.77
C ASN A 54 -12.85 -11.46 28.86
N PHE A 55 -13.21 -12.17 27.78
CA PHE A 55 -14.37 -13.06 27.82
C PHE A 55 -14.16 -14.27 28.73
N THR A 56 -12.93 -14.77 28.87
CA THR A 56 -12.63 -15.84 29.83
C THR A 56 -12.86 -15.33 31.26
N HIS A 57 -12.43 -14.12 31.58
CA HIS A 57 -12.67 -13.51 32.89
C HIS A 57 -14.16 -13.26 33.15
N ILE A 58 -14.89 -12.68 32.20
CA ILE A 58 -16.35 -12.46 32.30
C ILE A 58 -17.08 -13.80 32.47
N SER A 59 -16.73 -14.83 31.69
CA SER A 59 -17.32 -16.16 31.82
C SER A 59 -17.09 -16.76 33.21
N ASN A 60 -15.92 -16.55 33.81
CA ASN A 60 -15.63 -17.01 35.16
C ASN A 60 -16.44 -16.24 36.22
N GLN A 61 -16.61 -14.92 36.04
CA GLN A 61 -17.47 -14.10 36.92
C GLN A 61 -18.93 -14.55 36.85
N LEU A 62 -19.45 -14.83 35.65
CA LEU A 62 -20.82 -15.32 35.46
C LEU A 62 -21.06 -16.71 36.08
N LYS A 63 -20.00 -17.50 36.28
CA LYS A 63 -20.06 -18.80 36.95
C LYS A 63 -19.97 -18.69 38.48
N ASP A 64 -19.67 -17.53 39.04
CA ASP A 64 -19.58 -17.32 40.49
C ASP A 64 -20.88 -17.71 41.19
N LYS A 65 -20.75 -18.28 42.40
CA LYS A 65 -21.89 -18.79 43.18
C LYS A 65 -22.94 -17.70 43.43
N LYS A 66 -22.52 -16.46 43.70
CA LYS A 66 -23.44 -15.35 43.97
C LYS A 66 -24.20 -14.96 42.71
N VAL A 67 -23.53 -14.93 41.56
CA VAL A 67 -24.16 -14.61 40.26
C VAL A 67 -25.16 -15.70 39.87
N ARG A 68 -24.84 -16.98 40.11
CA ARG A 68 -25.80 -18.09 39.91
C ARG A 68 -27.01 -17.98 40.84
N MET A 69 -26.82 -17.58 42.10
CA MET A 69 -27.94 -17.33 43.01
C MET A 69 -28.84 -16.19 42.51
N MET A 70 -28.25 -15.10 42.01
CA MET A 70 -29.00 -13.99 41.41
C MET A 70 -29.80 -14.45 40.19
N SER A 71 -29.20 -15.29 39.32
CA SER A 71 -29.88 -15.89 38.18
C SER A 71 -31.08 -16.75 38.60
N ASN A 72 -30.91 -17.62 39.61
CA ASN A 72 -32.00 -18.46 40.13
C ASN A 72 -33.15 -17.61 40.71
N ILE A 73 -32.84 -16.50 41.38
CA ILE A 73 -33.87 -15.57 41.90
C ILE A 73 -34.65 -14.96 40.73
N LEU A 74 -33.98 -14.51 39.67
CA LEU A 74 -34.63 -13.95 38.48
C LEU A 74 -35.53 -14.98 37.79
N GLU A 75 -35.11 -16.24 37.76
CA GLU A 75 -35.89 -17.35 37.20
C GLU A 75 -37.14 -17.66 38.01
N ILE A 76 -36.98 -17.93 39.31
CA ILE A 76 -38.10 -18.32 40.21
C ILE A 76 -39.12 -17.19 40.35
N THR A 77 -38.67 -15.93 40.26
CA THR A 77 -39.55 -14.76 40.36
C THR A 77 -40.10 -14.30 39.01
N GLU A 78 -39.86 -15.06 37.93
CA GLU A 78 -40.32 -14.76 36.57
C GLU A 78 -40.00 -13.32 36.15
N SER A 79 -38.76 -12.88 36.40
CA SER A 79 -38.31 -11.54 36.02
C SER A 79 -38.29 -11.36 34.51
N ALA A 80 -38.80 -10.22 34.03
CA ALA A 80 -38.73 -9.83 32.62
C ALA A 80 -37.28 -9.71 32.09
N TYR A 81 -36.28 -9.58 32.97
CA TYR A 81 -34.87 -9.46 32.60
C TYR A 81 -34.11 -10.80 32.58
N TYR A 82 -34.73 -11.90 33.05
CA TYR A 82 -34.11 -13.22 33.00
C TYR A 82 -33.75 -13.69 31.57
N PRO A 83 -34.59 -13.47 30.53
CA PRO A 83 -34.21 -13.80 29.15
C PRO A 83 -32.98 -13.03 28.65
N ALA A 84 -32.86 -11.74 28.99
CA ALA A 84 -31.71 -10.93 28.60
C ALA A 84 -30.42 -11.42 29.29
N PHE A 85 -30.51 -11.76 30.58
CA PHE A 85 -29.38 -12.33 31.32
C PHE A 85 -28.91 -13.67 30.72
N THR A 86 -29.84 -14.59 30.45
CA THR A 86 -29.51 -15.91 29.88
C THR A 86 -28.92 -15.79 28.47
N LYS A 87 -29.45 -14.89 27.63
CA LYS A 87 -28.85 -14.54 26.34
C LYS A 87 -27.42 -14.02 26.50
N MET A 88 -27.19 -13.05 27.39
CA MET A 88 -25.85 -12.52 27.66
C MET A 88 -24.85 -13.62 28.07
N VAL A 89 -25.27 -14.54 28.95
CA VAL A 89 -24.42 -15.69 29.35
C VAL A 89 -24.08 -16.59 28.16
N ALA A 90 -25.05 -16.85 27.27
CA ALA A 90 -24.83 -17.64 26.07
C ALA A 90 -23.90 -16.92 25.08
N ASP A 91 -24.10 -15.62 24.85
CA ASP A 91 -23.27 -14.79 23.97
C ASP A 91 -21.81 -14.75 24.47
N VAL A 92 -21.59 -14.59 25.77
CA VAL A 92 -20.24 -14.67 26.36
C VAL A 92 -19.63 -16.05 26.16
N ALA A 93 -20.39 -17.13 26.34
CA ALA A 93 -19.88 -18.48 26.12
C ALA A 93 -19.45 -18.72 24.66
N MET A 94 -20.23 -18.22 23.69
CA MET A 94 -19.88 -18.26 22.27
C MET A 94 -18.63 -17.41 21.99
N ALA A 95 -18.54 -16.21 22.54
CA ALA A 95 -17.38 -15.33 22.36
C ALA A 95 -16.09 -15.90 22.96
N VAL A 96 -16.17 -16.62 24.10
CA VAL A 96 -15.04 -17.39 24.64
C VAL A 96 -14.58 -18.47 23.66
N HIS A 97 -15.52 -19.21 23.06
CA HIS A 97 -15.18 -20.27 22.11
C HIS A 97 -14.55 -19.68 20.85
N GLU A 98 -15.18 -18.65 20.25
CA GLU A 98 -14.69 -17.96 19.06
C GLU A 98 -13.28 -17.41 19.27
N SER A 99 -13.07 -16.61 20.32
CA SER A 99 -11.77 -15.96 20.57
C SER A 99 -10.65 -16.95 20.90
N ARG A 100 -10.97 -18.09 21.52
CA ARG A 100 -9.98 -19.17 21.75
C ARG A 100 -9.61 -19.88 20.46
N ASP A 101 -10.59 -20.24 19.65
CA ASP A 101 -10.39 -20.90 18.36
C ASP A 101 -9.51 -20.03 17.44
N ILE A 102 -9.89 -18.75 17.30
CA ILE A 102 -9.12 -17.78 16.53
C ILE A 102 -7.69 -17.67 17.06
N MET A 103 -7.49 -17.52 18.37
CA MET A 103 -6.13 -17.37 18.92
C MET A 103 -5.26 -18.62 18.72
N ILE A 104 -5.83 -19.82 18.78
CA ILE A 104 -5.07 -21.06 18.51
C ILE A 104 -4.52 -21.00 17.08
N HIS A 105 -5.35 -20.65 16.11
CA HIS A 105 -4.98 -20.65 14.70
C HIS A 105 -4.22 -19.39 14.24
N LEU A 106 -4.39 -18.26 14.93
CA LEU A 106 -3.69 -17.01 14.63
C LEU A 106 -2.28 -16.98 15.25
N SER A 107 -2.05 -17.67 16.37
CA SER A 107 -0.76 -17.70 17.07
C SER A 107 0.47 -18.13 16.23
N PRO A 108 0.37 -19.05 15.23
CA PRO A 108 1.51 -19.41 14.40
C PRO A 108 2.01 -18.28 13.49
N LEU A 109 1.16 -17.29 13.18
CA LEU A 109 1.57 -16.11 12.40
C LEU A 109 2.48 -15.18 13.21
N LYS A 110 2.33 -15.17 14.54
CA LYS A 110 3.07 -14.25 15.42
C LYS A 110 4.59 -14.28 15.20
N PRO A 111 5.29 -15.43 15.30
CA PRO A 111 6.74 -15.47 15.09
C PRO A 111 7.16 -15.09 13.65
N LEU A 112 6.32 -15.36 12.64
CA LEU A 112 6.60 -14.96 11.26
C LEU A 112 6.53 -13.43 11.11
N LEU A 113 5.52 -12.82 11.72
CA LEU A 113 5.33 -11.36 11.72
C LEU A 113 6.39 -10.64 12.56
N GLU A 114 6.73 -11.16 13.74
CA GLU A 114 7.82 -10.62 14.57
C GLU A 114 9.17 -10.74 13.84
N GLY A 115 9.43 -11.88 13.19
CA GLY A 115 10.64 -12.08 12.38
C GLY A 115 10.71 -11.15 11.18
N LEU A 116 9.57 -10.89 10.52
CA LEU A 116 9.47 -9.93 9.43
C LEU A 116 9.74 -8.49 9.92
N GLU A 117 9.07 -8.05 10.99
CA GLU A 117 9.18 -6.67 11.50
C GLU A 117 10.55 -6.38 12.13
N ALA A 118 11.19 -7.36 12.77
CA ALA A 118 12.53 -7.21 13.35
C ALA A 118 13.67 -7.36 12.33
N GLY A 119 13.40 -7.96 11.16
CA GLY A 119 14.38 -8.22 10.13
C GLY A 119 14.72 -7.01 9.27
N GLU A 120 15.75 -7.16 8.43
CA GLU A 120 16.06 -6.16 7.41
C GLU A 120 15.03 -6.23 6.27
N PHE A 121 14.53 -5.08 5.84
CA PHE A 121 13.48 -5.02 4.82
C PHE A 121 13.89 -5.67 3.48
N GLN A 122 15.15 -5.52 3.07
CA GLN A 122 15.68 -6.15 1.85
C GLN A 122 15.64 -7.70 1.88
N GLU A 123 15.65 -8.29 3.07
CA GLU A 123 15.58 -9.73 3.31
C GLU A 123 14.14 -10.25 3.51
N SER A 124 13.13 -9.41 3.28
CA SER A 124 11.72 -9.77 3.49
C SER A 124 11.16 -10.71 2.41
N THR A 125 11.70 -10.67 1.19
CA THR A 125 11.25 -11.45 0.03
C THR A 125 11.07 -12.96 0.34
N PRO A 126 12.05 -13.68 0.90
CA PRO A 126 11.89 -15.10 1.24
C PRO A 126 10.89 -15.39 2.38
N LEU A 127 10.57 -14.40 3.22
CA LEU A 127 9.65 -14.56 4.36
C LEU A 127 8.17 -14.44 3.95
N ILE A 128 7.91 -13.80 2.82
CA ILE A 128 6.55 -13.53 2.32
C ILE A 128 5.76 -14.80 1.96
N PRO A 129 6.28 -15.75 1.13
CA PRO A 129 5.50 -16.93 0.78
C PRO A 129 5.12 -17.82 1.99
N PRO A 130 6.02 -18.10 2.95
CA PRO A 130 5.65 -18.79 4.19
C PRO A 130 4.56 -18.07 4.99
N LEU A 131 4.60 -16.74 5.06
CA LEU A 131 3.58 -15.93 5.73
C LEU A 131 2.21 -16.12 5.07
N VAL A 132 2.11 -15.94 3.76
CA VAL A 132 0.84 -16.09 3.03
C VAL A 132 0.31 -17.53 3.08
N HIS A 133 1.21 -18.52 3.02
CA HIS A 133 0.86 -19.93 3.22
C HIS A 133 0.22 -20.16 4.59
N CYS A 134 0.80 -19.59 5.65
CA CYS A 134 0.26 -19.70 7.01
C CYS A 134 -1.11 -19.04 7.14
N ILE A 135 -1.35 -17.92 6.44
CA ILE A 135 -2.67 -17.26 6.36
C ILE A 135 -3.70 -18.18 5.68
N CYS A 136 -3.31 -18.93 4.64
CA CYS A 136 -4.20 -19.90 4.00
C CYS A 136 -4.56 -21.06 4.93
N LEU A 137 -3.60 -21.55 5.71
CA LEU A 137 -3.84 -22.55 6.76
C LEU A 137 -4.78 -22.03 7.84
N LEU A 138 -4.60 -20.77 8.30
CA LEU A 138 -5.55 -20.11 9.21
C LEU A 138 -6.97 -20.09 8.62
N TRP A 139 -7.10 -19.68 7.36
CA TRP A 139 -8.39 -19.60 6.67
C TRP A 139 -9.07 -20.98 6.55
N ALA A 140 -8.31 -22.02 6.21
CA ALA A 140 -8.83 -23.38 6.07
C ALA A 140 -9.13 -24.05 7.43
N ALA A 141 -8.33 -23.78 8.46
CA ALA A 141 -8.44 -24.46 9.75
C ALA A 141 -9.41 -23.78 10.75
N CYS A 142 -9.68 -22.47 10.62
CA CYS A 142 -10.47 -21.72 11.61
C CYS A 142 -11.82 -21.21 11.03
N PRO A 143 -12.92 -21.95 11.21
CA PRO A 143 -14.25 -21.49 10.80
C PRO A 143 -14.67 -20.18 11.47
N ALA A 144 -14.23 -19.95 12.72
CA ALA A 144 -14.50 -18.73 13.47
C ALA A 144 -13.87 -17.50 12.80
N TYR A 145 -12.63 -17.60 12.29
CA TYR A 145 -11.94 -16.50 11.62
C TYR A 145 -12.43 -16.24 10.20
N ARG A 146 -13.07 -17.24 9.57
CA ARG A 146 -13.42 -17.27 8.14
C ARG A 146 -14.57 -16.32 7.76
N LYS A 147 -14.31 -15.02 7.85
CA LYS A 147 -15.17 -13.92 7.41
C LYS A 147 -14.39 -13.06 6.40
N PRO A 148 -15.00 -12.61 5.29
CA PRO A 148 -14.33 -11.77 4.29
C PRO A 148 -13.66 -10.54 4.90
N ASP A 149 -14.32 -9.86 5.84
CA ASP A 149 -13.78 -8.64 6.45
C ASP A 149 -12.50 -8.90 7.25
N ARG A 150 -12.44 -10.00 8.01
CA ARG A 150 -11.25 -10.35 8.83
C ARG A 150 -10.02 -10.64 7.97
N ILE A 151 -10.19 -11.42 6.91
CA ILE A 151 -9.06 -11.74 6.01
C ILE A 151 -8.60 -10.49 5.25
N VAL A 152 -9.53 -9.61 4.85
CA VAL A 152 -9.21 -8.31 4.26
C VAL A 152 -8.41 -7.45 5.24
N THR A 153 -8.85 -7.36 6.49
CA THR A 153 -8.18 -6.60 7.55
C THR A 153 -6.76 -7.11 7.77
N LEU A 154 -6.55 -8.43 7.89
CA LEU A 154 -5.20 -8.99 8.05
C LEU A 154 -4.26 -8.63 6.88
N PHE A 155 -4.72 -8.76 5.62
CA PHE A 155 -3.90 -8.37 4.47
C PHE A 155 -3.64 -6.86 4.42
N ARG A 156 -4.61 -6.04 4.83
CA ARG A 156 -4.46 -4.58 4.96
C ARG A 156 -3.44 -4.21 6.04
N GLU A 157 -3.44 -4.91 7.17
CA GLU A 157 -2.49 -4.68 8.26
C GLU A 157 -1.07 -5.10 7.86
N ILE A 158 -0.90 -6.25 7.20
CA ILE A 158 0.42 -6.67 6.66
C ILE A 158 0.89 -5.66 5.60
N THR A 159 -0.02 -5.15 4.77
CA THR A 159 0.27 -4.05 3.84
C THR A 159 0.79 -2.81 4.58
N ASN A 160 0.16 -2.41 5.67
CA ASN A 160 0.59 -1.27 6.48
C ASN A 160 1.99 -1.49 7.07
N LEU A 161 2.28 -2.70 7.57
CA LEU A 161 3.60 -3.08 8.05
C LEU A 161 4.66 -2.95 6.95
N LEU A 162 4.42 -3.53 5.76
CA LEU A 162 5.38 -3.49 4.65
C LEU A 162 5.62 -2.07 4.13
N ILE A 163 4.59 -1.21 4.08
CA ILE A 163 4.74 0.22 3.73
C ILE A 163 5.60 0.93 4.77
N SER A 164 5.35 0.70 6.07
CA SER A 164 6.12 1.29 7.16
C SER A 164 7.60 0.87 7.09
N MET A 165 7.87 -0.42 6.90
CA MET A 165 9.24 -0.92 6.73
C MET A 165 9.91 -0.37 5.46
N GLY A 166 9.18 -0.30 4.35
CA GLY A 166 9.67 0.25 3.08
C GLY A 166 10.04 1.74 3.18
N ARG A 167 9.19 2.55 3.82
CA ARG A 167 9.49 3.97 4.11
C ARG A 167 10.74 4.12 4.97
N ASN A 168 10.87 3.33 6.04
CA ASN A 168 12.04 3.35 6.90
C ASN A 168 13.33 2.92 6.18
N PHE A 169 13.24 1.91 5.31
CA PHE A 169 14.38 1.41 4.53
C PHE A 169 14.86 2.41 3.48
N ILE A 170 13.93 3.06 2.77
CA ILE A 170 14.28 4.11 1.80
C ILE A 170 14.85 5.32 2.55
N GLY A 171 14.20 5.73 3.64
CA GLY A 171 14.54 6.92 4.41
C GLY A 171 14.27 8.20 3.62
N THR A 172 14.97 9.27 3.95
CA THR A 172 14.85 10.55 3.23
C THR A 172 15.37 10.40 1.80
N VAL A 173 14.53 10.73 0.81
CA VAL A 173 14.94 10.74 -0.59
C VAL A 173 15.66 12.05 -0.90
N GLY A 174 16.98 11.97 -1.05
CA GLY A 174 17.76 13.07 -1.62
C GLY A 174 17.63 13.07 -3.14
N PHE A 175 17.01 14.10 -3.71
CA PHE A 175 16.90 14.29 -5.17
C PHE A 175 18.22 14.80 -5.77
N GLN A 176 19.32 14.08 -5.59
CA GLN A 176 20.59 14.36 -6.24
C GLN A 176 20.68 13.57 -7.55
N ALA A 177 20.83 14.27 -8.68
CA ALA A 177 20.72 13.67 -10.01
C ALA A 177 21.76 12.58 -10.30
N GLU A 178 22.94 12.63 -9.65
CA GLU A 178 24.03 11.68 -9.85
C GLU A 178 23.95 10.45 -8.92
N THR A 179 23.09 10.47 -7.89
CA THR A 179 23.07 9.45 -6.84
C THR A 179 22.18 8.26 -7.21
N THR A 180 22.73 7.04 -7.15
CA THR A 180 21.99 5.81 -7.50
C THR A 180 21.36 5.10 -6.30
N GLU A 181 21.76 5.43 -5.07
CA GLU A 181 21.32 4.74 -3.85
C GLU A 181 19.79 4.81 -3.61
N PRO A 182 19.11 5.98 -3.67
CA PRO A 182 17.66 6.04 -3.49
C PRO A 182 16.91 5.18 -4.51
N LEU A 183 17.36 5.18 -5.76
CA LEU A 183 16.78 4.35 -6.82
C LEU A 183 16.93 2.85 -6.54
N GLN A 184 18.10 2.41 -6.05
CA GLN A 184 18.31 1.02 -5.67
C GLN A 184 17.35 0.61 -4.54
N LYS A 185 17.26 1.43 -3.49
CA LYS A 185 16.33 1.20 -2.37
C LYS A 185 14.88 1.15 -2.82
N ILE A 186 14.46 2.07 -3.70
CA ILE A 186 13.11 2.09 -4.28
C ILE A 186 12.84 0.81 -5.08
N ASN A 187 13.77 0.37 -5.93
CA ASN A 187 13.57 -0.86 -6.71
C ASN A 187 13.45 -2.10 -5.81
N THR A 188 14.28 -2.21 -4.76
CA THR A 188 14.16 -3.26 -3.74
C THR A 188 12.80 -3.22 -3.06
N CYS A 189 12.33 -2.03 -2.67
CA CYS A 189 11.01 -1.86 -2.06
C CYS A 189 9.87 -2.29 -2.97
N VAL A 190 9.89 -1.84 -4.23
CA VAL A 190 8.92 -2.27 -5.24
C VAL A 190 8.94 -3.79 -5.41
N ASN A 191 10.13 -4.42 -5.41
CA ASN A 191 10.25 -5.88 -5.54
C ASN A 191 9.62 -6.63 -4.36
N VAL A 192 9.87 -6.20 -3.12
CA VAL A 192 9.28 -6.81 -1.92
C VAL A 192 7.76 -6.69 -1.94
N LEU A 193 7.22 -5.50 -2.25
CA LEU A 193 5.78 -5.26 -2.30
C LEU A 193 5.10 -6.06 -3.41
N LYS A 194 5.73 -6.17 -4.59
CA LYS A 194 5.23 -7.01 -5.69
C LYS A 194 5.25 -8.49 -5.31
N THR A 195 6.33 -8.97 -4.68
CA THR A 195 6.40 -10.35 -4.18
C THR A 195 5.24 -10.68 -3.24
N PHE A 196 4.84 -9.73 -2.38
CA PHE A 196 3.68 -9.91 -1.51
C PHE A 196 2.37 -10.05 -2.30
N LYS A 197 2.13 -9.18 -3.29
CA LYS A 197 0.94 -9.28 -4.16
C LYS A 197 0.93 -10.55 -5.00
N ASP A 198 2.07 -10.92 -5.57
CA ASP A 198 2.21 -12.13 -6.39
C ASP A 198 1.97 -13.38 -5.54
N SER A 199 2.55 -13.44 -4.34
CA SER A 199 2.31 -14.52 -3.38
C SER A 199 0.83 -14.59 -2.97
N PHE A 200 0.18 -13.45 -2.73
CA PHE A 200 -1.26 -13.39 -2.46
C PHE A 200 -2.08 -14.00 -3.60
N GLU A 201 -1.85 -13.58 -4.85
CA GLU A 201 -2.61 -14.09 -5.99
C GLU A 201 -2.35 -15.57 -6.26
N GLU A 202 -1.10 -16.02 -6.13
CA GLU A 202 -0.75 -17.44 -6.26
C GLU A 202 -1.51 -18.30 -5.24
N HIS A 203 -1.52 -17.87 -3.97
CA HIS A 203 -2.18 -18.58 -2.88
C HIS A 203 -3.70 -18.50 -2.96
N ARG A 204 -4.24 -17.35 -3.38
CA ARG A 204 -5.67 -17.15 -3.63
C ARG A 204 -6.19 -18.11 -4.69
N ALA A 205 -5.42 -18.33 -5.76
CA ALA A 205 -5.79 -19.22 -6.85
C ALA A 205 -5.89 -20.69 -6.43
N LYS A 206 -5.10 -21.10 -5.42
CA LYS A 206 -5.05 -22.46 -4.88
C LYS A 206 -5.61 -22.59 -3.45
N VAL A 207 -6.39 -21.62 -2.98
CA VAL A 207 -6.89 -21.62 -1.58
C VAL A 207 -7.74 -22.86 -1.25
N ASP A 208 -8.35 -23.47 -2.27
CA ASP A 208 -9.11 -24.71 -2.17
C ASP A 208 -8.24 -25.93 -1.82
N THR A 209 -6.95 -25.93 -2.19
CA THR A 209 -6.03 -27.04 -1.87
C THR A 209 -5.66 -27.11 -0.39
N TYR A 210 -6.02 -26.11 0.41
CA TYR A 210 -5.76 -26.06 1.85
C TYR A 210 -6.84 -26.76 2.68
N PHE A 211 -7.99 -27.08 2.08
CA PHE A 211 -9.10 -27.78 2.74
C PHE A 211 -8.91 -29.30 2.66
N GLY A 212 -9.40 -30.00 3.68
CA GLY A 212 -9.37 -31.47 3.70
C GLY A 212 -10.29 -32.11 2.66
N GLU A 213 -10.03 -33.38 2.32
CA GLU A 213 -10.92 -34.14 1.44
C GLU A 213 -12.35 -34.19 2.00
N GLY A 214 -13.33 -33.79 1.19
CA GLY A 214 -14.75 -33.77 1.58
C GLY A 214 -15.18 -32.54 2.38
N GLU A 215 -14.29 -31.61 2.71
CA GLU A 215 -14.66 -30.36 3.36
C GLU A 215 -15.31 -29.37 2.38
N LYS A 216 -16.26 -28.58 2.89
CA LYS A 216 -16.85 -27.49 2.11
C LYS A 216 -15.84 -26.35 1.97
N VAL A 217 -15.21 -26.28 0.81
CA VAL A 217 -14.30 -25.21 0.40
C VAL A 217 -15.00 -23.86 0.44
N ARG A 218 -14.30 -22.84 0.95
CA ARG A 218 -14.72 -21.44 0.92
C ARG A 218 -13.54 -20.60 0.45
N ARG A 219 -13.73 -19.86 -0.64
CA ARG A 219 -12.69 -19.02 -1.24
C ARG A 219 -12.69 -17.62 -0.61
N TRP A 220 -11.64 -16.85 -0.89
CA TRP A 220 -11.59 -15.43 -0.52
C TRP A 220 -12.49 -14.60 -1.45
N GLU A 221 -13.61 -14.16 -0.91
CA GLU A 221 -14.65 -13.41 -1.60
C GLU A 221 -14.53 -11.90 -1.30
N PHE A 222 -13.52 -11.24 -1.86
CA PHE A 222 -13.38 -9.79 -1.79
C PHE A 222 -12.59 -9.23 -2.99
N HIS A 223 -12.77 -7.94 -3.29
CA HIS A 223 -11.96 -7.25 -4.29
C HIS A 223 -10.59 -6.87 -3.70
N PRO A 224 -9.45 -7.15 -4.35
CA PRO A 224 -8.10 -6.88 -3.82
C PRO A 224 -7.91 -5.44 -3.32
N THR A 225 -8.53 -4.45 -3.96
CA THR A 225 -8.48 -3.04 -3.54
C THR A 225 -8.82 -2.82 -2.07
N HIS A 226 -9.70 -3.62 -1.46
CA HIS A 226 -10.02 -3.47 -0.03
C HIS A 226 -8.81 -3.73 0.88
N ALA A 227 -7.90 -4.61 0.47
CA ALA A 227 -6.68 -4.91 1.22
C ALA A 227 -5.47 -4.09 0.74
N PHE A 228 -5.37 -3.81 -0.57
CA PHE A 228 -4.16 -3.32 -1.21
C PHE A 228 -4.20 -1.85 -1.67
N ALA A 229 -5.32 -1.13 -1.55
CA ALA A 229 -5.44 0.26 -2.08
C ALA A 229 -4.29 1.18 -1.62
N ARG A 230 -3.92 1.13 -0.34
CA ARG A 230 -2.82 1.95 0.20
C ARG A 230 -1.45 1.51 -0.34
N MET A 231 -1.24 0.20 -0.55
CA MET A 231 -0.03 -0.32 -1.20
C MET A 231 0.05 0.18 -2.64
N ASP A 232 -1.06 0.16 -3.37
CA ASP A 232 -1.12 0.60 -4.76
C ASP A 232 -0.81 2.09 -4.89
N GLN A 233 -1.34 2.91 -3.98
CA GLN A 233 -0.97 4.33 -3.88
C GLN A 233 0.52 4.52 -3.58
N PHE A 234 1.09 3.74 -2.65
CA PHE A 234 2.51 3.80 -2.33
C PHE A 234 3.39 3.35 -3.51
N LEU A 235 3.04 2.28 -4.21
CA LEU A 235 3.71 1.84 -5.44
C LEU A 235 3.65 2.91 -6.53
N GLY A 236 2.50 3.58 -6.70
CA GLY A 236 2.37 4.73 -7.58
C GLY A 236 3.28 5.88 -7.18
N ARG A 237 3.38 6.18 -5.87
CA ARG A 237 4.30 7.19 -5.37
C ARG A 237 5.76 6.87 -5.68
N LEU A 238 6.19 5.63 -5.43
CA LEU A 238 7.53 5.16 -5.75
C LEU A 238 7.82 5.24 -7.27
N ALA A 239 6.82 4.97 -8.11
CA ALA A 239 6.95 5.12 -9.56
C ALA A 239 7.17 6.58 -9.97
N ASN A 240 6.42 7.54 -9.39
CA ASN A 240 6.60 8.97 -9.64
C ASN A 240 8.01 9.44 -9.24
N ILE A 241 8.51 8.99 -8.07
CA ILE A 241 9.87 9.33 -7.61
C ILE A 241 10.92 8.77 -8.59
N LYS A 242 10.76 7.52 -9.02
CA LYS A 242 11.64 6.90 -10.01
C LYS A 242 11.62 7.64 -11.35
N GLU A 243 10.46 8.09 -11.79
CA GLU A 243 10.31 8.91 -13.01
C GLU A 243 11.13 10.21 -12.92
N ILE A 244 11.09 10.90 -11.78
CA ILE A 244 11.88 12.13 -11.55
C ILE A 244 13.38 11.86 -11.69
N PHE A 245 13.89 10.78 -11.09
CA PHE A 245 15.30 10.41 -11.22
C PHE A 245 15.66 10.02 -12.66
N ASP A 246 14.79 9.27 -13.35
CA ASP A 246 15.01 8.90 -14.76
C ASP A 246 15.09 10.16 -15.63
N ILE A 247 14.18 11.12 -15.46
CA ILE A 247 14.22 12.42 -16.15
C ILE A 247 15.53 13.15 -15.88
N ALA A 248 15.93 13.27 -14.60
CA ALA A 248 17.17 13.95 -14.23
C ALA A 248 18.40 13.31 -14.90
N LYS A 249 18.47 11.98 -14.90
CA LYS A 249 19.55 11.24 -15.56
C LYS A 249 19.58 11.46 -17.07
N GLU A 250 18.43 11.58 -17.72
CA GLU A 250 18.37 11.87 -19.16
C GLU A 250 18.79 13.33 -19.47
N PHE A 251 18.39 14.30 -18.65
CA PHE A 251 18.78 15.70 -18.81
C PHE A 251 20.28 15.93 -18.52
N LEU A 252 20.91 15.19 -17.61
CA LEU A 252 22.37 15.23 -17.40
C LEU A 252 23.17 14.87 -18.66
N LYS A 253 22.61 14.07 -19.58
CA LYS A 253 23.28 13.74 -20.85
C LYS A 253 23.34 14.93 -21.80
N ILE A 254 22.39 15.86 -21.68
CA ILE A 254 22.26 17.03 -22.54
C ILE A 254 23.39 18.04 -22.28
N GLU A 255 23.91 18.11 -21.05
CA GLU A 255 25.01 19.02 -20.69
C GLU A 255 26.24 18.86 -21.59
N LYS A 256 26.49 17.64 -22.07
CA LYS A 256 27.68 17.29 -22.87
C LYS A 256 27.44 17.38 -24.38
N VAL A 257 26.30 17.93 -24.81
CA VAL A 257 25.94 18.01 -26.23
C VAL A 257 26.57 19.23 -26.88
N GLU A 258 27.42 18.97 -27.87
CA GLU A 258 28.05 20.01 -28.69
C GLU A 258 27.59 19.91 -30.14
N PHE A 259 27.27 21.06 -30.74
CA PHE A 259 26.95 21.16 -32.16
C PHE A 259 28.14 21.66 -32.97
N GLY A 260 28.48 20.94 -34.03
CA GLY A 260 29.43 21.41 -35.04
C GLY A 260 28.81 22.39 -36.04
N GLY A 261 29.65 23.03 -36.85
CA GLY A 261 29.22 23.86 -37.98
C GLY A 261 28.99 25.35 -37.66
N PRO A 262 28.62 26.16 -38.66
CA PRO A 262 28.58 27.63 -38.57
C PRO A 262 27.61 28.15 -37.50
N LYS A 263 26.48 27.48 -37.31
CA LYS A 263 25.46 27.80 -36.29
C LYS A 263 25.63 27.03 -34.98
N GLY A 264 26.67 26.19 -34.85
CA GLY A 264 26.88 25.31 -33.70
C GLY A 264 26.95 26.05 -32.37
N LYS A 265 27.58 27.24 -32.35
CA LYS A 265 27.64 28.11 -31.16
C LYS A 265 26.26 28.58 -30.69
N ILE A 266 25.36 28.92 -31.63
CA ILE A 266 24.00 29.40 -31.31
C ILE A 266 23.16 28.24 -30.78
N LEU A 267 23.23 27.08 -31.44
CA LEU A 267 22.51 25.87 -31.01
C LEU A 267 22.99 25.37 -29.64
N GLY A 268 24.30 25.43 -29.38
CA GLY A 268 24.88 25.12 -28.08
C GLY A 268 24.40 26.06 -26.99
N ALA A 269 24.33 27.37 -27.26
CA ALA A 269 23.78 28.34 -26.31
C ALA A 269 22.29 28.07 -25.99
N ASN A 270 21.50 27.68 -27.00
CA ASN A 270 20.09 27.34 -26.80
C ASN A 270 19.92 26.06 -25.95
N ILE A 271 20.75 25.03 -26.16
CA ILE A 271 20.74 23.83 -25.30
C ILE A 271 21.16 24.18 -23.87
N ALA A 272 22.23 24.97 -23.71
CA ALA A 272 22.69 25.38 -22.39
C ALA A 272 21.60 26.15 -21.61
N ALA A 273 20.83 27.00 -22.29
CA ALA A 273 19.69 27.68 -21.69
C ALA A 273 18.60 26.70 -21.22
N VAL A 274 18.24 25.72 -22.06
CA VAL A 274 17.27 24.68 -21.67
C VAL A 274 17.77 23.87 -20.46
N TYR A 275 19.04 23.50 -20.46
CA TYR A 275 19.64 22.76 -19.34
C TYR A 275 19.67 23.59 -18.05
N SER A 276 19.97 24.89 -18.15
CA SER A 276 19.90 25.81 -17.00
C SER A 276 18.49 25.87 -16.42
N GLU A 277 17.46 26.04 -17.26
CA GLU A 277 16.06 26.06 -16.82
C GLU A 277 15.62 24.72 -16.20
N PHE A 278 16.11 23.59 -16.73
CA PHE A 278 15.89 22.29 -16.12
C PHE A 278 16.48 22.22 -14.71
N ASN A 279 17.74 22.65 -14.54
CA ASN A 279 18.41 22.63 -13.25
C ASN A 279 17.72 23.52 -12.22
N GLU A 280 17.20 24.68 -12.64
CA GLU A 280 16.40 25.56 -11.78
C GLU A 280 15.11 24.85 -11.32
N ALA A 281 14.36 24.24 -12.25
CA ALA A 281 13.14 23.51 -11.94
C ALA A 281 13.38 22.28 -11.05
N TYR A 282 14.44 21.52 -11.33
CA TYR A 282 14.84 20.36 -10.54
C TYR A 282 15.30 20.75 -9.14
N THR A 283 16.08 21.84 -9.02
CA THR A 283 16.50 22.39 -7.72
C THR A 283 15.28 22.83 -6.91
N ALA A 284 14.36 23.59 -7.51
CA ALA A 284 13.13 24.03 -6.85
C ALA A 284 12.26 22.84 -6.37
N PHE A 285 12.23 21.74 -7.12
CA PHE A 285 11.56 20.51 -6.70
C PHE A 285 12.30 19.81 -5.54
N SER A 286 13.64 19.77 -5.60
CA SER A 286 14.49 19.03 -4.65
C SER A 286 14.58 19.63 -3.24
N ILE A 287 14.38 20.94 -3.08
CA ILE A 287 14.53 21.65 -1.80
C ILE A 287 13.28 21.59 -0.90
N ASN A 288 12.20 20.97 -1.38
CA ASN A 288 10.97 20.86 -0.62
C ASN A 288 11.12 19.95 0.62
N THR A 289 10.45 20.30 1.71
CA THR A 289 10.62 19.66 3.03
C THR A 289 9.55 18.62 3.37
N TYR A 290 8.57 18.40 2.50
CA TYR A 290 7.50 17.42 2.71
C TYR A 290 8.02 15.97 2.64
N ASP A 291 7.26 15.02 3.20
CA ASP A 291 7.57 13.60 3.05
C ASP A 291 7.10 13.07 1.68
N CYS A 292 8.04 13.02 0.73
CA CYS A 292 7.75 12.51 -0.61
C CYS A 292 7.30 11.05 -0.65
N LEU A 293 7.58 10.25 0.38
CA LEU A 293 7.21 8.83 0.43
C LEU A 293 5.80 8.62 1.00
N ASP A 294 5.18 9.63 1.61
CA ASP A 294 3.82 9.50 2.11
C ASP A 294 2.80 9.52 0.96
N PRO A 295 2.00 8.45 0.78
CA PRO A 295 0.97 8.43 -0.26
C PRO A 295 -0.12 9.49 -0.07
N ALA A 296 -0.34 9.95 1.17
CA ALA A 296 -1.33 10.98 1.48
C ALA A 296 -0.80 12.41 1.26
N GLU A 297 0.50 12.58 1.01
CA GLU A 297 1.11 13.90 0.82
C GLU A 297 0.70 14.50 -0.53
N THR A 298 -0.22 15.46 -0.49
CA THR A 298 -0.75 16.13 -1.68
C THR A 298 0.23 17.12 -2.29
N GLU A 299 1.12 17.73 -1.48
CA GLU A 299 2.07 18.73 -1.96
C GLU A 299 3.08 18.12 -2.94
N PHE A 300 3.56 16.91 -2.65
CA PHE A 300 4.40 16.16 -3.60
C PHE A 300 3.66 15.89 -4.91
N THR A 301 2.37 15.51 -4.85
CA THR A 301 1.60 15.17 -6.04
C THR A 301 1.47 16.38 -6.96
N GLU A 302 1.18 17.54 -6.38
CA GLU A 302 1.12 18.81 -7.11
C GLU A 302 2.50 19.24 -7.62
N GLY A 303 3.54 19.14 -6.79
CA GLY A 303 4.92 19.43 -7.18
C GLY A 303 5.41 18.57 -8.34
N HIS A 304 5.13 17.26 -8.31
CA HIS A 304 5.46 16.32 -9.39
C HIS A 304 4.72 16.68 -10.68
N ARG A 305 3.43 17.03 -10.58
CA ARG A 305 2.63 17.48 -11.73
C ARG A 305 3.22 18.75 -12.37
N GLN A 306 3.58 19.74 -11.57
CA GLN A 306 4.18 21.00 -12.05
C GLN A 306 5.57 20.76 -12.67
N PHE A 307 6.40 19.93 -12.02
CA PHE A 307 7.69 19.54 -12.56
C PHE A 307 7.54 18.85 -13.94
N LYS A 308 6.59 17.91 -14.08
CA LYS A 308 6.29 17.26 -15.36
C LYS A 308 5.87 18.23 -16.46
N MET A 309 5.02 19.20 -16.14
CA MET A 309 4.62 20.23 -17.10
C MET A 309 5.84 21.03 -17.60
N LYS A 310 6.74 21.42 -16.69
CA LYS A 310 7.97 22.14 -17.07
C LYS A 310 8.90 21.26 -17.91
N VAL A 311 9.09 19.99 -17.55
CA VAL A 311 9.89 19.03 -18.33
C VAL A 311 9.35 18.90 -19.76
N THR A 312 8.03 18.76 -19.90
CA THR A 312 7.36 18.65 -21.21
C THR A 312 7.62 19.89 -22.09
N GLU A 313 7.54 21.10 -21.51
CA GLU A 313 7.87 22.35 -22.21
C GLU A 313 9.33 22.37 -22.69
N LEU A 314 10.27 21.95 -21.84
CA LEU A 314 11.69 21.91 -22.16
C LEU A 314 12.00 20.87 -23.26
N GLU A 315 11.34 19.72 -23.26
CA GLU A 315 11.47 18.69 -24.29
C GLU A 315 10.95 19.14 -25.65
N GLN A 316 9.84 19.88 -25.68
CA GLN A 316 9.34 20.49 -26.91
C GLN A 316 10.37 21.47 -27.48
N ARG A 317 10.99 22.29 -26.63
CA ARG A 317 12.06 23.21 -27.03
C ARG A 317 13.30 22.48 -27.55
N LEU A 318 13.73 21.41 -26.88
CA LEU A 318 14.83 20.55 -27.37
C LEU A 318 14.51 19.97 -28.74
N SER A 319 13.27 19.50 -28.94
CA SER A 319 12.81 18.96 -30.22
C SER A 319 12.93 19.98 -31.36
N LEU A 320 12.58 21.25 -31.10
CA LEU A 320 12.74 22.34 -32.07
C LEU A 320 14.22 22.62 -32.39
N ILE A 321 15.08 22.64 -31.36
CA ILE A 321 16.52 22.86 -31.52
C ILE A 321 17.14 21.74 -32.37
N VAL A 322 16.82 20.48 -32.07
CA VAL A 322 17.31 19.32 -32.82
C VAL A 322 16.83 19.37 -34.26
N ARG A 323 15.55 19.68 -34.50
CA ARG A 323 15.02 19.81 -35.86
C ARG A 323 15.77 20.85 -36.68
N HIS A 324 16.00 22.03 -36.10
CA HIS A 324 16.78 23.08 -36.76
C HIS A 324 18.24 22.66 -37.00
N ALA A 325 18.87 21.97 -36.05
CA ALA A 325 20.22 21.46 -36.21
C ALA A 325 20.35 20.45 -37.36
N LEU A 326 19.36 19.57 -37.53
CA LEU A 326 19.33 18.57 -38.60
C LEU A 326 19.13 19.23 -39.98
N GLN A 327 18.22 20.20 -40.08
CA GLN A 327 17.97 20.94 -41.34
C GLN A 327 19.19 21.71 -41.84
N GLU A 328 20.04 22.18 -40.92
CA GLU A 328 21.22 23.00 -41.23
C GLU A 328 22.50 22.17 -41.38
N SER A 329 22.44 20.86 -41.15
CA SER A 329 23.61 19.99 -41.22
C SER A 329 24.04 19.78 -42.68
N GLN A 330 25.29 20.12 -42.98
CA GLN A 330 25.87 19.99 -44.33
C GLN A 330 26.78 18.77 -44.48
N SER A 331 27.01 18.02 -43.41
CA SER A 331 27.81 16.79 -43.41
C SER A 331 27.14 15.70 -42.55
N PRO A 332 27.34 14.41 -42.88
CA PRO A 332 26.81 13.29 -42.10
C PRO A 332 27.25 13.34 -40.63
N GLU A 333 28.50 13.72 -40.34
CA GLU A 333 29.01 13.82 -38.96
C GLU A 333 28.31 14.92 -38.14
N ALA A 334 27.95 16.04 -38.77
CA ALA A 334 27.17 17.11 -38.14
C ALA A 334 25.69 16.71 -37.91
N TYR A 335 25.19 15.75 -38.69
CA TYR A 335 23.84 15.18 -38.55
C TYR A 335 23.76 14.11 -37.44
N PHE A 336 24.77 13.24 -37.32
CA PHE A 336 24.72 12.09 -36.40
C PHE A 336 25.02 12.39 -34.93
N LYS A 337 25.89 13.37 -34.62
CA LYS A 337 26.24 13.72 -33.22
C LYS A 337 25.05 14.25 -32.40
N PRO A 338 24.24 15.20 -32.90
CA PRO A 338 23.05 15.66 -32.19
C PRO A 338 21.97 14.59 -32.07
N ARG A 339 21.83 13.75 -33.12
CA ARG A 339 20.94 12.58 -33.13
C ARG A 339 21.22 11.65 -31.95
N GLN A 340 22.46 11.21 -31.77
CA GLN A 340 22.80 10.23 -30.74
C GLN A 340 22.65 10.76 -29.31
N ALA A 341 22.87 12.06 -29.10
CA ALA A 341 22.93 12.62 -27.76
C ALA A 341 21.58 13.17 -27.27
N VAL A 342 20.70 13.65 -28.17
CA VAL A 342 19.44 14.30 -27.78
C VAL A 342 18.20 13.44 -28.05
N ILE A 343 18.22 12.57 -29.07
CA ILE A 343 17.04 11.74 -29.40
C ILE A 343 16.68 10.73 -28.30
N PRO A 344 17.62 10.04 -27.64
CA PRO A 344 17.27 9.16 -26.53
C PRO A 344 16.56 9.90 -25.40
N THR A 345 16.98 11.12 -25.08
CA THR A 345 16.37 11.96 -24.05
C THR A 345 14.94 12.38 -24.43
N VAL A 346 14.70 12.75 -25.70
CA VAL A 346 13.36 13.16 -26.18
C VAL A 346 12.41 11.97 -26.35
N VAL A 347 12.90 10.79 -26.74
CA VAL A 347 12.09 9.59 -27.01
C VAL A 347 11.73 8.83 -25.71
N THR A 348 12.62 8.80 -24.72
CA THR A 348 12.43 8.00 -23.49
C THR A 348 11.31 8.56 -22.59
N VAL A 349 11.02 9.86 -22.64
CA VAL A 349 9.96 10.48 -21.83
C VAL A 349 8.60 10.40 -22.54
N CYS A 350 8.55 10.58 -23.87
CA CYS A 350 7.32 10.44 -24.66
C CYS A 350 6.75 9.00 -24.67
N GLN A 351 7.59 7.95 -24.67
CA GLN A 351 7.11 6.56 -24.68
C GLN A 351 6.52 6.07 -23.35
N LYS A 352 6.84 6.71 -22.21
CA LYS A 352 6.34 6.29 -20.90
C LYS A 352 4.88 6.71 -20.65
N GLU A 353 4.37 7.73 -21.34
CA GLU A 353 2.95 8.13 -21.25
C GLU A 353 2.00 7.08 -21.82
N GLU A 354 2.43 6.24 -22.78
CA GLU A 354 1.59 5.18 -23.35
C GLU A 354 1.41 3.98 -22.40
N SER A 355 2.38 3.70 -21.53
CA SER A 355 2.37 2.50 -20.67
C SER A 355 1.46 2.60 -19.43
N HIS A 356 0.90 3.77 -19.15
CA HIS A 356 0.03 4.04 -18.00
C HIS A 356 -1.44 4.38 -18.36
N MET A 357 -1.85 4.25 -19.63
CA MET A 357 -3.21 4.52 -20.07
C MET A 357 -4.11 3.26 -20.09
N HIS A 358 -5.15 3.25 -19.26
CA HIS A 358 -6.30 2.35 -19.41
C HIS A 358 -7.05 2.60 -20.74
N PRO A 359 -7.77 1.60 -21.30
CA PRO A 359 -8.11 1.50 -22.73
C PRO A 359 -9.13 2.52 -23.30
N HIS A 360 -9.50 3.57 -22.55
CA HIS A 360 -10.52 4.54 -22.99
C HIS A 360 -10.11 6.02 -22.89
N GLY A 361 -8.84 6.34 -22.65
CA GLY A 361 -8.34 7.71 -22.76
C GLY A 361 -7.83 8.01 -24.17
N SER A 362 -8.34 9.04 -24.83
CA SER A 362 -7.79 9.56 -26.09
C SER A 362 -6.40 10.17 -25.86
N CYS A 363 -5.41 9.72 -26.64
CA CYS A 363 -4.03 10.21 -26.63
C CYS A 363 -3.96 11.72 -26.94
N PRO A 364 -3.26 12.54 -26.13
CA PRO A 364 -3.20 13.98 -26.36
C PRO A 364 -2.12 14.43 -27.35
N ASN A 365 -1.39 13.56 -28.08
CA ASN A 365 -0.72 13.97 -29.33
C ASN A 365 -0.14 12.82 -30.21
N PRO A 366 -0.95 12.07 -30.97
CA PRO A 366 -0.43 11.11 -31.97
C PRO A 366 0.40 11.77 -33.09
N THR A 367 0.26 13.08 -33.30
CA THR A 367 1.01 13.85 -34.31
C THR A 367 2.49 13.99 -33.97
N PHE A 368 2.86 14.01 -32.69
CA PHE A 368 4.24 14.25 -32.26
C PHE A 368 5.13 13.02 -32.52
N ILE A 369 4.59 11.82 -32.31
CA ILE A 369 5.26 10.54 -32.60
C ILE A 369 5.37 10.32 -34.12
N LEU A 370 4.33 10.65 -34.89
CA LEU A 370 4.36 10.57 -36.35
C LEU A 370 5.37 11.54 -36.96
N LEU A 371 5.41 12.80 -36.50
CA LEU A 371 6.40 13.78 -36.97
C LEU A 371 7.84 13.42 -36.58
N PHE A 372 8.05 12.77 -35.42
CA PHE A 372 9.36 12.26 -35.02
C PHE A 372 9.74 10.99 -35.81
N ALA A 373 8.80 10.09 -36.07
CA ALA A 373 9.01 8.89 -36.87
C ALA A 373 9.28 9.24 -38.35
N GLU A 374 8.54 10.18 -38.92
CA GLU A 374 8.77 10.71 -40.27
C GLU A 374 10.15 11.38 -40.37
N ALA A 375 10.56 12.19 -39.38
CA ALA A 375 11.91 12.77 -39.36
C ALA A 375 13.04 11.74 -39.09
N VAL A 376 12.71 10.57 -38.52
CA VAL A 376 13.66 9.49 -38.23
C VAL A 376 13.80 8.49 -39.38
N TYR A 377 12.72 8.24 -40.14
CA TYR A 377 12.63 7.23 -41.18
C TYR A 377 12.54 7.77 -42.61
N GLU A 378 12.17 9.04 -42.84
CA GLU A 378 12.17 9.64 -44.17
C GLU A 378 13.41 10.51 -44.41
N CYS A 379 14.52 9.85 -44.76
CA CYS A 379 15.49 10.43 -45.66
C CYS A 379 16.07 9.31 -46.53
N PRO A 380 15.95 9.37 -47.87
CA PRO A 380 16.53 8.36 -48.74
C PRO A 380 18.06 8.43 -48.67
N ILE A 381 18.66 7.24 -48.62
CA ILE A 381 20.11 6.95 -48.56
C ILE A 381 20.88 7.68 -49.66
#